data_AF-A0A6D2JVB1-F1
#
_entry.id   AF-A0A6D2JVB1-F1
#
_cell.length_a   1.000
_cell.length_b   1.000
_cell.length_c   1.000
_cell.angle_alpha   90.00
_cell.angle_beta   90.00
_cell.angle_gamma   90.00
#
_symmetry.space_group_name_H-M   'P 1'
#
loop_
_entity.id
_entity.type
_entity.pdbx_description
1 polymer ?
#
loop_
_entity_poly.entity_id
_entity_poly.type
_entity_poly.pdbx_seq_one_letter_code
_entity_poly.pdbx_strand_id
1 'polypeptide(L)'
;MIEKVKAEIYKRESRPSHEMSPFYEVVYDILIARWTKSSTSLHCLAHSLNPRFYSEDWLSEDFTRIGPHRDGEISCERIKCFRRLFPNDDEHTKVLNDYADFSMKMGSFDDLKCIESMSIMEPKNWWVNFGAQTPLLQGLAFKLLGQPSSSSCAERNWSTYAFIHSLKRNRLLPSRAVDLVFIHNNLRLLSRNDNEYETQKTKMWDVGGDVINPL
;
A
#
# COMPACT_ATOMS: atom_id res chain seq x y z
N MET A 1 -0.23 16.82 -6.93
CA MET A 1 -0.14 17.18 -5.49
C MET A 1 0.91 18.25 -5.26
N ILE A 2 2.17 18.02 -5.65
CA ILE A 2 3.30 18.97 -5.47
C ILE A 2 3.00 20.35 -6.06
N GLU A 3 2.49 20.43 -7.29
CA GLU A 3 2.14 21.72 -7.91
C GLU A 3 1.05 22.50 -7.14
N LYS A 4 0.09 21.81 -6.52
CA LYS A 4 -0.94 22.47 -5.69
C LYS A 4 -0.32 23.02 -4.41
N VAL A 5 0.61 22.28 -3.80
CA VAL A 5 1.36 22.73 -2.62
C VAL A 5 2.24 23.93 -2.97
N LYS A 6 2.93 23.89 -4.11
CA LYS A 6 3.71 25.01 -4.65
C LYS A 6 2.83 26.26 -4.81
N ALA A 7 1.70 26.15 -5.50
CA ALA A 7 0.80 27.26 -5.74
C ALA A 7 0.30 27.92 -4.44
N GLU A 8 -0.06 27.12 -3.43
CA GLU A 8 -0.54 27.62 -2.15
C GLU A 8 0.58 28.31 -1.34
N ILE A 9 1.80 27.76 -1.34
CA ILE A 9 2.95 28.38 -0.67
C ILE A 9 3.28 29.74 -1.31
N TYR A 10 3.39 29.78 -2.64
CA TYR A 10 3.72 31.00 -3.38
C TYR A 10 2.67 32.10 -3.21
N LYS A 11 1.38 31.70 -3.19
CA LYS A 11 0.27 32.60 -2.87
C LYS A 11 0.43 33.23 -1.48
N ARG A 12 0.81 32.44 -0.46
CA ARG A 12 1.00 32.94 0.91
C ARG A 12 2.23 33.82 1.06
N GLU A 13 3.29 33.53 0.31
CA GLU A 13 4.50 34.34 0.30
C GLU A 13 4.36 35.61 -0.55
N SER A 14 3.22 35.78 -1.27
CA SER A 14 3.03 36.85 -2.25
C SER A 14 4.16 36.90 -3.29
N ARG A 15 4.63 35.71 -3.69
CA ARG A 15 5.72 35.53 -4.65
C ARG A 15 5.17 35.04 -5.98
N PRO A 16 5.70 35.53 -7.11
CA PRO A 16 5.35 35.00 -8.42
C PRO A 16 5.99 33.62 -8.65
N SER A 17 5.33 32.76 -9.42
CA SER A 17 5.66 31.33 -9.59
C SER A 17 7.04 31.03 -10.19
N HIS A 18 7.68 32.02 -10.80
CA HIS A 18 9.01 31.92 -11.40
C HIS A 18 10.14 32.27 -10.43
N GLU A 19 9.85 32.89 -9.28
CA GLU A 19 10.84 33.18 -8.27
C GLU A 19 11.17 31.94 -7.41
N MET A 20 12.38 31.89 -6.86
CA MET A 20 12.76 30.82 -5.92
C MET A 20 12.16 31.09 -4.54
N SER A 21 11.61 30.07 -3.90
CA SER A 21 11.15 30.11 -2.52
C SER A 21 11.98 29.14 -1.66
N PRO A 22 12.84 29.63 -0.75
CA PRO A 22 13.62 28.76 0.14
C PRO A 22 12.75 27.84 1.01
N PHE A 23 11.55 28.30 1.38
CA PHE A 23 10.60 27.49 2.13
C PHE A 23 9.98 26.38 1.27
N TYR A 24 9.60 26.70 0.02
CA TYR A 24 9.13 25.69 -0.91
C TYR A 24 10.19 24.62 -1.17
N GLU A 25 11.46 24.98 -1.33
CA GLU A 25 12.55 24.01 -1.52
C GLU A 25 12.62 23.00 -0.36
N VAL A 26 12.59 23.48 0.90
CA VAL A 26 12.57 22.59 2.07
C VAL A 26 11.32 21.70 2.08
N VAL A 27 10.15 22.24 1.75
CA VAL A 27 8.91 21.45 1.67
C VAL A 27 8.99 20.43 0.54
N TYR A 28 9.53 20.82 -0.61
CA TYR A 28 9.71 19.95 -1.77
C TYR A 28 10.63 18.79 -1.42
N ASP A 29 11.78 19.04 -0.80
CA ASP A 29 12.70 17.99 -0.34
C ASP A 29 12.02 17.00 0.60
N ILE A 30 11.21 17.49 1.55
CA ILE A 30 10.43 16.64 2.45
C ILE A 30 9.41 15.80 1.68
N LEU A 31 8.71 16.40 0.71
CA LEU A 31 7.72 15.70 -0.11
C LEU A 31 8.38 14.62 -0.99
N ILE A 32 9.52 14.93 -1.62
CA ILE A 32 10.27 13.98 -2.45
C ILE A 32 10.86 12.87 -1.58
N ALA A 33 11.44 13.18 -0.43
CA ALA A 33 11.98 12.17 0.49
C ALA A 33 10.87 11.23 1.00
N ARG A 34 9.67 11.75 1.28
CA ARG A 34 8.52 10.92 1.64
C ARG A 34 8.02 10.08 0.46
N TRP A 35 7.90 10.68 -0.72
CA TRP A 35 7.48 9.99 -1.94
C TRP A 35 8.43 8.83 -2.24
N THR A 36 9.73 9.08 -2.33
CA THR A 36 10.74 8.03 -2.60
C THR A 36 10.75 6.92 -1.55
N LYS A 37 10.49 7.23 -0.28
CA LYS A 37 10.36 6.21 0.77
C LYS A 37 9.09 5.35 0.62
N SER A 38 8.01 5.93 0.10
CA SER A 38 6.71 5.26 -0.09
C SER A 38 6.53 4.64 -1.48
N SER A 39 7.38 4.98 -2.45
CA SER A 39 7.35 4.47 -3.83
C SER A 39 8.31 3.30 -3.98
N THR A 40 8.07 2.21 -3.25
CA THR A 40 8.86 0.97 -3.39
C THR A 40 8.37 0.14 -4.58
N SER A 41 9.21 -0.77 -5.10
CA SER A 41 8.81 -1.65 -6.21
C SER A 41 7.54 -2.46 -5.91
N LEU A 42 7.31 -2.81 -4.63
CA LEU A 42 6.08 -3.48 -4.20
C LEU A 42 4.85 -2.59 -4.29
N HIS A 43 4.97 -1.28 -4.05
CA HIS A 43 3.87 -0.34 -4.28
C HIS A 43 3.57 -0.20 -5.77
N CYS A 44 4.60 -0.16 -6.63
CA CYS A 44 4.43 -0.17 -8.08
C CYS A 44 3.74 -1.45 -8.57
N LEU A 45 4.09 -2.60 -7.99
CA LEU A 45 3.43 -3.87 -8.28
C LEU A 45 1.97 -3.86 -7.78
N ALA A 46 1.70 -3.42 -6.56
CA ALA A 46 0.33 -3.31 -6.03
C ALA A 46 -0.53 -2.36 -6.88
N HIS A 47 0.04 -1.23 -7.32
CA HIS A 47 -0.59 -0.32 -8.27
C HIS A 47 -0.88 -1.02 -9.60
N SER A 48 0.09 -1.77 -10.14
CA SER A 48 -0.12 -2.56 -11.37
C SER A 48 -1.18 -3.65 -11.24
N LEU A 49 -1.46 -4.16 -10.04
CA LEU A 49 -2.47 -5.21 -9.84
C LEU A 49 -3.86 -4.67 -9.52
N ASN A 50 -4.03 -3.35 -9.40
CA ASN A 50 -5.33 -2.77 -9.07
C ASN A 50 -6.15 -2.50 -10.34
N PRO A 51 -7.28 -3.21 -10.57
CA PRO A 51 -8.07 -3.09 -11.80
C PRO A 51 -8.61 -1.68 -12.04
N ARG A 52 -8.88 -0.91 -10.97
CA ARG A 52 -9.39 0.46 -11.06
C ARG A 52 -8.50 1.37 -11.89
N PHE A 53 -7.18 1.17 -11.90
CA PHE A 53 -6.27 2.02 -12.68
C PHE A 53 -6.25 1.68 -14.18
N TYR A 54 -7.03 0.70 -14.61
CA TYR A 54 -7.22 0.33 -16.01
C TYR A 54 -8.62 0.68 -16.53
N SER A 55 -9.52 1.18 -15.67
CA SER A 55 -10.89 1.53 -16.06
C SER A 55 -10.95 2.91 -16.70
N GLU A 56 -11.85 3.07 -17.67
CA GLU A 56 -12.07 4.35 -18.36
C GLU A 56 -12.50 5.46 -17.39
N ASP A 57 -13.32 5.13 -16.39
CA ASP A 57 -13.74 6.07 -15.34
C ASP A 57 -12.54 6.72 -14.63
N TRP A 58 -11.50 5.95 -14.32
CA TRP A 58 -10.33 6.47 -13.63
C TRP A 58 -9.40 7.23 -14.58
N LEU A 59 -9.22 6.72 -15.80
CA LEU A 59 -8.33 7.31 -16.80
C LEU A 59 -8.86 8.65 -17.31
N SER A 60 -10.17 8.80 -17.46
CA SER A 60 -10.81 10.02 -17.99
C SER A 60 -10.85 11.18 -16.99
N GLU A 61 -10.69 10.93 -15.69
CA GLU A 61 -10.67 11.97 -14.66
C GLU A 61 -9.51 12.98 -14.82
N ASP A 62 -8.39 12.57 -15.42
CA ASP A 62 -7.22 13.43 -15.63
C ASP A 62 -6.42 12.94 -16.84
N PHE A 63 -6.19 13.82 -17.82
CA PHE A 63 -5.50 13.49 -19.08
C PHE A 63 -4.05 13.02 -18.90
N THR A 64 -3.45 13.26 -17.74
CA THR A 64 -2.10 12.78 -17.40
C THR A 64 -2.10 11.34 -16.91
N ARG A 65 -3.27 10.77 -16.59
CA ARG A 65 -3.40 9.39 -16.12
C ARG A 65 -3.24 8.43 -17.29
N ILE A 66 -2.41 7.42 -17.06
CA ILE A 66 -2.19 6.32 -17.99
C ILE A 66 -2.31 5.01 -17.22
N GLY A 67 -2.76 3.96 -17.92
CA GLY A 67 -2.83 2.63 -17.33
C GLY A 67 -1.43 2.18 -16.87
N PRO A 68 -1.30 1.48 -15.73
CA PRO A 68 0.01 1.11 -15.19
C PRO A 68 0.91 0.27 -16.12
N HIS A 69 0.33 -0.39 -17.12
CA HIS A 69 1.05 -1.13 -18.15
C HIS A 69 1.73 -0.22 -19.21
N ARG A 70 1.33 1.05 -19.30
CA ARG A 70 1.88 2.05 -20.24
C ARG A 70 2.89 2.99 -19.56
N ASP A 71 2.93 2.99 -18.23
CA ASP A 71 3.91 3.74 -17.46
C ASP A 71 5.24 2.98 -17.40
N GLY A 72 6.32 3.62 -17.87
CA GLY A 72 7.64 3.02 -17.99
C GLY A 72 8.32 2.76 -16.63
N GLU A 73 8.14 3.65 -15.66
CA GLU A 73 8.72 3.51 -14.32
C GLU A 73 8.01 2.38 -13.58
N ILE A 74 6.68 2.41 -13.55
CA ILE A 74 5.87 1.36 -12.92
C ILE A 74 6.13 0.00 -13.57
N SER A 75 6.28 -0.04 -14.89
CA SER A 75 6.59 -1.27 -15.61
C SER A 75 7.96 -1.84 -15.29
N CYS A 76 8.99 -0.99 -15.20
CA CYS A 76 10.33 -1.41 -14.80
C CYS A 76 10.33 -2.01 -13.39
N GLU A 77 9.69 -1.34 -12.44
CA GLU A 77 9.61 -1.81 -11.05
C GLU A 77 8.77 -3.09 -10.89
N ARG A 78 7.67 -3.21 -11.63
CA ARG A 78 6.87 -4.46 -11.69
C ARG A 78 7.71 -5.64 -12.18
N ILE A 79 8.47 -5.46 -13.25
CA ILE A 79 9.33 -6.53 -13.82
C ILE A 79 10.41 -6.95 -12.81
N LYS A 80 11.03 -5.99 -12.11
CA LYS A 80 11.98 -6.30 -11.02
C LYS A 80 11.32 -7.15 -9.93
N CYS A 81 10.09 -6.84 -9.54
CA CYS A 81 9.34 -7.63 -8.58
C CYS A 81 9.02 -9.03 -9.10
N PHE A 82 8.52 -9.17 -10.33
CA PHE A 82 8.23 -10.49 -10.91
C PHE A 82 9.48 -11.37 -10.97
N ARG A 83 10.61 -10.83 -11.44
CA ARG A 83 11.87 -11.57 -11.48
C ARG A 83 12.33 -12.05 -10.09
N ARG A 84 12.09 -11.24 -9.06
CA ARG A 84 12.43 -11.60 -7.66
C ARG A 84 11.47 -12.62 -7.06
N LEU A 85 10.18 -12.52 -7.37
CA LEU A 85 9.12 -13.36 -6.80
C LEU A 85 8.98 -14.72 -7.51
N PHE A 86 9.29 -14.75 -8.80
CA PHE A 86 9.27 -15.95 -9.65
C PHE A 86 10.65 -16.14 -10.30
N PRO A 87 11.62 -16.73 -9.58
CA PRO A 87 12.96 -16.97 -10.10
C PRO A 87 13.00 -18.11 -11.13
N ASN A 88 11.97 -18.98 -11.17
CA ASN A 88 11.81 -19.99 -12.20
C ASN A 88 11.33 -19.35 -13.51
N ASP A 89 11.98 -19.66 -14.63
CA ASP A 89 11.71 -19.00 -15.92
C ASP A 89 10.33 -19.35 -16.51
N ASP A 90 9.81 -20.55 -16.26
CA ASP A 90 8.47 -20.95 -16.72
C ASP A 90 7.38 -20.17 -15.96
N GLU A 91 7.49 -20.10 -14.64
CA GLU A 91 6.58 -19.31 -13.80
C GLU A 91 6.69 -17.81 -14.11
N HIS A 92 7.91 -17.31 -14.33
CA HIS A 92 8.15 -15.92 -14.69
C HIS A 92 7.51 -15.56 -16.03
N THR A 93 7.66 -16.43 -17.03
CA THR A 93 7.01 -16.23 -18.34
C THR A 93 5.49 -16.28 -18.21
N LYS A 94 4.98 -17.22 -17.41
CA LYS A 94 3.55 -17.34 -17.15
C LYS A 94 2.98 -16.08 -16.49
N VAL A 95 3.60 -15.55 -15.43
CA VAL A 95 3.07 -14.34 -14.77
C VAL A 95 3.12 -13.11 -15.67
N LEU A 96 4.10 -13.02 -16.57
CA LEU A 96 4.15 -11.95 -17.57
C LEU A 96 2.97 -12.03 -18.55
N ASN A 97 2.66 -13.23 -19.03
CA ASN A 97 1.51 -13.45 -19.92
C ASN A 97 0.18 -13.21 -19.20
N ASP A 98 0.01 -13.77 -18.00
CA ASP A 98 -1.16 -13.55 -17.15
C ASP A 98 -1.39 -12.04 -16.91
N TYR A 99 -0.32 -11.28 -16.66
CA TYR A 99 -0.40 -9.83 -16.49
C TYR A 99 -0.75 -9.11 -17.79
N ALA A 100 -0.20 -9.55 -18.93
CA ALA A 100 -0.54 -8.98 -20.23
C ALA A 100 -2.04 -9.13 -20.52
N ASP A 101 -2.59 -10.33 -20.34
CA ASP A 101 -4.02 -10.61 -20.53
C ASP A 101 -4.90 -9.73 -19.63
N PHE A 102 -4.57 -9.65 -18.34
CA PHE A 102 -5.26 -8.75 -17.41
C PHE A 102 -5.19 -7.28 -17.85
N SER A 103 -3.99 -6.76 -18.12
CA SER A 103 -3.77 -5.34 -18.39
C SER A 103 -4.40 -4.87 -19.71
N MET A 104 -4.48 -5.78 -20.68
CA MET A 104 -5.07 -5.55 -21.99
C MET A 104 -6.54 -5.96 -22.06
N LYS A 105 -7.13 -6.48 -20.97
CA LYS A 105 -8.53 -6.95 -20.91
C LYS A 105 -8.82 -8.04 -21.96
N MET A 106 -7.91 -9.00 -22.07
CA MET A 106 -7.97 -10.10 -23.03
C MET A 106 -8.21 -11.43 -22.33
N GLY A 107 -8.53 -12.47 -23.11
CA GLY A 107 -8.67 -13.83 -22.61
C GLY A 107 -9.74 -13.92 -21.54
N SER A 108 -9.40 -14.37 -20.34
CA SER A 108 -10.35 -14.48 -19.24
C SER A 108 -10.88 -13.15 -18.69
N PHE A 109 -10.36 -12.02 -19.17
CA PHE A 109 -10.68 -10.68 -18.69
C PHE A 109 -11.45 -9.82 -19.70
N ASP A 110 -11.85 -10.38 -20.85
CA ASP A 110 -12.55 -9.65 -21.92
C ASP A 110 -14.06 -9.50 -21.69
N ASP A 111 -14.61 -10.22 -20.71
CA ASP A 111 -16.03 -10.15 -20.35
C ASP A 111 -16.44 -8.73 -19.94
N LEU A 112 -17.61 -8.29 -20.41
CA LEU A 112 -18.11 -6.95 -20.14
C LEU A 112 -18.26 -6.68 -18.63
N LYS A 113 -18.72 -7.66 -17.85
CA LYS A 113 -18.91 -7.52 -16.41
C LYS A 113 -17.58 -7.45 -15.67
N CYS A 114 -16.59 -8.21 -16.13
CA CYS A 114 -15.21 -8.11 -15.68
C CYS A 114 -14.68 -6.67 -15.84
N ILE A 115 -14.87 -6.06 -17.02
CA ILE A 115 -14.39 -4.71 -17.33
C ILE A 115 -15.16 -3.64 -16.56
N GLU A 116 -16.50 -3.67 -16.57
CA GLU A 116 -17.35 -2.70 -15.86
C GLU A 116 -17.07 -2.67 -14.35
N SER A 117 -16.80 -3.83 -13.76
CA SER A 117 -16.58 -3.94 -12.32
C SER A 117 -15.21 -3.44 -11.87
N MET A 118 -14.27 -3.16 -12.79
CA MET A 118 -12.94 -2.66 -12.45
C MET A 118 -12.96 -1.34 -11.67
N SER A 119 -13.90 -0.42 -11.97
CA SER A 119 -13.98 0.88 -11.29
C SER A 119 -14.78 0.85 -9.98
N ILE A 120 -15.71 -0.12 -9.88
CA ILE A 120 -16.74 -0.18 -8.85
C ILE A 120 -16.36 -1.13 -7.71
N MET A 121 -15.76 -2.27 -8.04
CA MET A 121 -15.50 -3.34 -7.08
C MET A 121 -14.21 -3.08 -6.30
N GLU A 122 -14.19 -3.48 -5.02
CA GLU A 122 -12.95 -3.52 -4.25
C GLU A 122 -11.94 -4.42 -4.98
N PRO A 123 -10.68 -3.99 -5.19
CA PRO A 123 -9.73 -4.72 -6.02
C PRO A 123 -9.55 -6.18 -5.62
N LYS A 124 -9.50 -6.48 -4.31
CA LYS A 124 -9.40 -7.85 -3.81
C LYS A 124 -10.60 -8.70 -4.25
N ASN A 125 -11.82 -8.20 -4.13
CA ASN A 125 -13.04 -8.91 -4.54
C ASN A 125 -13.09 -9.09 -6.05
N TRP A 126 -12.58 -8.13 -6.83
CA TRP A 126 -12.47 -8.27 -8.28
C TRP A 126 -11.58 -9.46 -8.64
N TRP A 127 -10.41 -9.58 -8.00
CA TRP A 127 -9.51 -10.73 -8.20
C TRP A 127 -10.13 -12.06 -7.76
N VAL A 128 -11.01 -12.08 -6.75
CA VAL A 128 -11.75 -13.31 -6.38
C VAL A 128 -12.66 -13.76 -7.52
N ASN A 129 -13.37 -12.84 -8.17
CA ASN A 129 -14.37 -13.17 -9.18
C ASN A 129 -13.75 -13.50 -10.55
N PHE A 130 -12.72 -12.76 -10.96
CA PHE A 130 -12.21 -12.82 -12.34
C PHE A 130 -10.79 -13.39 -12.45
N GLY A 131 -10.06 -13.53 -11.33
CA GLY A 131 -8.64 -13.93 -11.34
C GLY A 131 -8.36 -15.43 -11.42
N ALA A 132 -9.39 -16.30 -11.40
CA ALA A 132 -9.19 -17.74 -11.23
C ALA A 132 -8.35 -18.41 -12.33
N GLN A 133 -8.36 -17.87 -13.56
CA GLN A 133 -7.57 -18.40 -14.68
C GLN A 133 -6.09 -17.98 -14.63
N THR A 134 -5.72 -17.03 -13.76
CA THR A 134 -4.35 -16.52 -13.59
C THR A 134 -3.86 -16.70 -12.15
N PRO A 135 -3.72 -17.96 -11.66
CA PRO A 135 -3.54 -18.25 -10.24
C PRO A 135 -2.26 -17.66 -9.62
N LEU A 136 -1.17 -17.54 -10.39
CA LEU A 136 0.06 -16.91 -9.90
C LEU A 136 -0.15 -15.42 -9.66
N LEU A 137 -0.78 -14.73 -10.62
CA LEU A 137 -1.08 -13.31 -10.55
C LEU A 137 -2.13 -13.00 -9.47
N GLN A 138 -3.20 -13.80 -9.41
CA GLN A 138 -4.24 -13.71 -8.37
C GLN A 138 -3.65 -13.88 -6.97
N GLY A 139 -2.73 -14.84 -6.79
CA GLY A 139 -2.04 -15.06 -5.52
C GLY A 139 -1.23 -13.84 -5.07
N LEU A 140 -0.59 -13.12 -6.01
CA LEU A 140 0.07 -11.85 -5.71
C LEU A 140 -0.92 -10.75 -5.37
N ALA A 141 -2.01 -10.64 -6.13
CA ALA A 141 -3.02 -9.63 -5.91
C ALA A 141 -3.62 -9.75 -4.50
N PHE A 142 -3.94 -10.95 -4.02
CA PHE A 142 -4.42 -11.15 -2.66
C PHE A 142 -3.41 -10.77 -1.59
N LYS A 143 -2.13 -11.11 -1.79
CA LYS A 143 -1.06 -10.78 -0.84
C LYS A 143 -0.83 -9.29 -0.73
N LEU A 144 -0.92 -8.55 -1.84
CA LEU A 144 -0.59 -7.12 -1.89
C LEU A 144 -1.80 -6.23 -1.63
N LEU A 145 -2.93 -6.49 -2.28
CA LEU A 145 -4.15 -5.69 -2.14
C LEU A 145 -4.87 -5.99 -0.83
N GLY A 146 -4.60 -7.13 -0.21
CA GLY A 146 -5.08 -7.46 1.13
C GLY A 146 -4.30 -6.80 2.27
N GLN A 147 -3.19 -6.10 1.99
CA GLN A 147 -2.42 -5.43 3.04
C GLN A 147 -3.06 -4.08 3.39
N PRO A 148 -3.20 -3.76 4.69
CA PRO A 148 -3.61 -2.42 5.10
C PRO A 148 -2.59 -1.38 4.58
N SER A 149 -3.05 -0.42 3.79
CA SER A 149 -2.22 0.65 3.22
C SER A 149 -2.03 1.86 4.16
N SER A 150 -2.52 1.77 5.40
CA SER A 150 -2.47 2.86 6.37
C SER A 150 -1.34 2.69 7.38
N SER A 151 -0.55 3.75 7.58
CA SER A 151 0.43 3.83 8.68
C SER A 151 -0.25 3.81 10.04
N SER A 152 -1.54 4.15 10.15
CA SER A 152 -2.28 4.20 11.41
C SER A 152 -2.26 2.87 12.18
N CYS A 153 -2.23 1.73 11.48
CA CYS A 153 -2.08 0.41 12.10
C CYS A 153 -0.70 0.26 12.75
N ALA A 154 0.34 0.71 12.05
CA ALA A 154 1.70 0.71 12.57
C ALA A 154 1.88 1.74 13.70
N GLU A 155 1.31 2.94 13.56
CA GLU A 155 1.34 4.00 14.56
C GLU A 155 0.63 3.59 15.86
N ARG A 156 -0.52 2.92 15.77
CA ARG A 156 -1.19 2.33 16.94
C ARG A 156 -0.32 1.30 17.63
N ASN A 157 0.31 0.41 16.86
CA ASN A 157 1.28 -0.52 17.42
C ASN A 157 2.41 0.26 18.14
N TRP A 158 3.07 1.19 17.47
CA TRP A 158 4.17 1.96 18.06
C TRP A 158 3.76 2.81 19.27
N SER A 159 2.55 3.35 19.29
CA SER A 159 2.00 4.08 20.43
C SER A 159 1.87 3.16 21.65
N THR A 160 1.28 1.97 21.48
CA THR A 160 1.22 0.95 22.54
C THR A 160 2.60 0.48 23.01
N TYR A 161 3.59 0.47 22.12
CA TYR A 161 4.94 0.01 22.47
C TYR A 161 5.91 1.13 22.90
N ALA A 162 5.47 2.40 22.92
CA ALA A 162 6.21 3.51 23.52
C ALA A 162 6.45 3.28 25.03
N PHE A 163 5.62 2.45 25.68
CA PHE A 163 5.83 2.03 27.08
C PHE A 163 6.99 1.03 27.26
N ILE A 164 7.35 0.27 26.23
CA ILE A 164 8.44 -0.73 26.29
C ILE A 164 9.80 -0.05 26.14
N HIS A 165 9.89 0.88 25.19
CA HIS A 165 11.13 1.60 24.90
C HIS A 165 10.87 3.10 24.73
N SER A 166 11.42 3.90 25.63
CA SER A 166 11.33 5.36 25.61
C SER A 166 12.66 5.99 26.03
N LEU A 167 12.79 7.31 25.88
CA LEU A 167 13.98 8.05 26.34
C LEU A 167 14.28 7.82 27.83
N LYS A 168 13.26 7.58 28.65
CA LYS A 168 13.41 7.26 30.09
C LYS A 168 13.58 5.75 30.36
N ARG A 169 13.14 4.87 29.45
CA ARG A 169 13.18 3.41 29.58
C ARG A 169 13.85 2.79 28.36
N ASN A 170 15.18 2.84 28.31
CA ASN A 170 16.02 2.47 27.17
C ASN A 170 17.00 1.32 27.50
N ARG A 171 16.73 0.53 28.54
CA ARG A 171 17.60 -0.58 28.97
C ARG A 171 17.56 -1.81 28.05
N LEU A 172 16.57 -1.88 27.17
CA LEU A 172 16.45 -2.94 26.17
C LEU A 172 17.20 -2.53 24.91
N LEU A 173 17.91 -3.49 24.31
CA LEU A 173 18.46 -3.31 22.97
C LEU A 173 17.31 -3.09 21.97
N PRO A 174 17.47 -2.21 20.96
CA PRO A 174 16.43 -1.95 19.96
C PRO A 174 15.92 -3.23 19.28
N SER A 175 16.81 -4.19 18.98
CA SER A 175 16.43 -5.50 18.43
C SER A 175 15.47 -6.27 19.33
N ARG A 176 15.74 -6.31 20.64
CA ARG A 176 14.86 -6.97 21.62
C ARG A 176 13.50 -6.28 21.76
N ALA A 177 13.46 -4.95 21.67
CA ALA A 177 12.20 -4.22 21.67
C ALA A 177 11.36 -4.57 20.43
N VAL A 178 11.99 -4.65 19.25
CA VAL A 178 11.34 -5.09 18.01
C VAL A 178 10.83 -6.53 18.11
N ASP A 179 11.62 -7.46 18.65
CA ASP A 179 11.19 -8.85 18.86
C ASP A 179 9.95 -8.94 19.78
N LEU A 180 9.93 -8.16 20.86
CA LEU A 180 8.78 -8.11 21.78
C LEU A 180 7.52 -7.56 21.11
N VAL A 181 7.65 -6.47 20.33
CA VAL A 181 6.56 -5.92 19.53
C VAL A 181 6.02 -6.96 18.55
N PHE A 182 6.92 -7.66 17.86
CA PHE A 182 6.57 -8.70 16.89
C PHE A 182 5.83 -9.87 17.56
N ILE A 183 6.38 -10.43 18.63
CA ILE A 183 5.78 -11.56 19.34
C ILE A 183 4.40 -11.17 19.88
N HIS A 184 4.29 -10.03 20.57
CA HIS A 184 3.02 -9.59 21.15
C HIS A 184 1.95 -9.31 20.07
N ASN A 185 2.32 -8.63 18.98
CA ASN A 185 1.38 -8.37 17.89
C ASN A 185 0.89 -9.66 17.22
N ASN A 186 1.78 -10.63 16.97
CA ASN A 186 1.38 -11.91 16.37
C ASN A 186 0.54 -12.75 17.32
N LEU A 187 0.89 -12.83 18.61
CA LEU A 187 0.08 -13.51 19.61
C LEU A 187 -1.33 -12.90 19.69
N ARG A 188 -1.44 -11.58 19.64
CA ARG A 188 -2.74 -10.86 19.59
C ARG A 188 -3.54 -11.17 18.33
N LEU A 189 -2.90 -11.22 17.16
CA LEU A 189 -3.58 -11.57 15.91
C LEU A 189 -4.07 -13.02 15.91
N LEU A 190 -3.24 -13.95 16.42
CA LEU A 190 -3.60 -15.36 16.52
C LEU A 190 -4.73 -15.57 17.53
N SER A 191 -4.70 -14.89 18.68
CA SER A 191 -5.74 -15.03 19.70
C SER A 191 -7.10 -14.57 19.19
N ARG A 192 -7.18 -13.60 18.28
CA ARG A 192 -8.46 -13.13 17.70
C ARG A 192 -9.20 -14.19 16.87
N ASN A 193 -8.49 -15.22 16.42
CA ASN A 193 -9.11 -16.34 15.72
C ASN A 193 -9.59 -17.45 16.67
N ASP A 194 -9.38 -17.27 17.98
CA ASP A 194 -9.81 -18.21 19.02
C ASP A 194 -11.08 -17.70 19.72
N ASN A 195 -12.02 -18.60 19.97
CA ASN A 195 -13.25 -18.29 20.71
C ASN A 195 -12.95 -17.87 22.17
N GLU A 196 -11.78 -18.25 22.71
CA GLU A 196 -11.34 -17.85 24.05
C GLU A 196 -10.96 -16.36 24.15
N TYR A 197 -10.81 -15.66 23.03
CA TYR A 197 -10.46 -14.24 23.00
C TYR A 197 -11.46 -13.36 23.76
N GLU A 198 -12.74 -13.70 23.68
CA GLU A 198 -13.84 -12.96 24.31
C GLU A 198 -13.98 -13.22 25.82
N THR A 199 -13.32 -14.27 26.34
CA THR A 199 -13.51 -14.76 27.72
C THR A 199 -12.26 -14.61 28.58
N GLN A 200 -11.05 -14.51 28.00
CA GLN A 200 -9.79 -14.41 28.74
C GLN A 200 -9.28 -12.98 28.92
N LYS A 201 -8.18 -12.84 29.70
CA LYS A 201 -7.45 -11.57 29.89
C LYS A 201 -6.96 -10.94 28.59
N THR A 202 -6.85 -11.72 27.51
CA THR A 202 -6.49 -11.27 26.16
C THR A 202 -7.52 -10.32 25.55
N LYS A 203 -8.78 -10.32 26.00
CA LYS A 203 -9.79 -9.32 25.62
C LYS A 203 -9.32 -7.89 25.89
N MET A 204 -8.57 -7.69 26.99
CA MET A 204 -8.05 -6.38 27.39
C MET A 204 -6.93 -5.89 26.50
N TRP A 205 -6.38 -6.72 25.59
CA TRP A 205 -5.38 -6.27 24.61
C TRP A 205 -5.96 -5.27 23.59
N ASP A 206 -7.29 -5.22 23.46
CA ASP A 206 -8.02 -4.25 22.64
C ASP A 206 -8.68 -3.13 23.45
N VAL A 207 -8.75 -3.26 24.79
CA VAL A 207 -9.41 -2.30 25.68
C VAL A 207 -8.37 -1.32 26.21
N GLY A 208 -8.25 -0.17 25.55
CA GLY A 208 -7.35 0.90 26.00
C GLY A 208 -6.87 1.91 24.96
N GLY A 209 -7.35 1.84 23.71
CA GLY A 209 -7.01 2.84 22.69
C GLY A 209 -7.77 4.16 22.79
N ASP A 210 -8.98 4.16 23.36
CA ASP A 210 -9.95 5.25 23.13
C ASP A 210 -10.42 5.99 24.41
N VAL A 211 -9.86 5.69 25.59
CA VAL A 211 -10.23 6.40 26.82
C VAL A 211 -8.98 6.93 27.52
N ILE A 212 -8.42 8.01 26.97
CA ILE A 212 -7.63 8.94 27.76
C ILE A 212 -8.65 9.79 28.53
N ASN A 213 -8.93 9.42 29.79
CA ASN A 213 -9.53 10.37 30.71
C ASN A 213 -8.44 11.38 31.12
N PRO A 214 -8.56 12.67 30.79
CA PRO A 214 -7.68 13.67 31.34
C PRO A 214 -8.00 13.82 32.83
N LEU A 215 -6.98 13.60 33.66
CA LEU A 215 -6.95 14.12 35.03
C LEU A 215 -6.64 15.62 34.98
#